data_AF-A0AAV2W2A0-F1
#
_entry.id   AF-A0AAV2W2A0-F1
#
_cell.length_a   1.000
_cell.length_b   1.000
_cell.length_c   1.000
_cell.angle_alpha   90.00
_cell.angle_beta   90.00
_cell.angle_gamma   90.00
#
_symmetry.space_group_name_H-M   'P 1'
#
loop_
_entity.id
_entity.type
_entity.pdbx_description
1 polymer ?
#
loop_
_entity_poly.entity_id
_entity_poly.type
_entity_poly.pdbx_seq_one_letter_code
_entity_poly.pdbx_strand_id
1 'polypeptide(L)'
;MGRLRQRAGARMNGVQDGMEQLDEREDGAGGMTEVVSDAPVNPWGLDLDDPFIALRLTAERLSLVRYVFVVQIEDGIATAGQRASLEYADAVLIGWPDEHAKGLNVPTDEDRRTIDEQIRLMEEYVDKFRTMEQDGDIDGMTDTLIRITERVARVRSIYQPKFLLPTFAEIRRVVQDEWDEDMGKIDSDTVMNDNGESGLAKDVQKAAFDADEAGRGTDRTSE
;
A
#
# COMPACT_ATOMS: atom_id res chain seq x y z
N MET A 1 12.44 -90.57 -35.45
CA MET A 1 11.33 -89.99 -36.24
C MET A 1 10.08 -90.11 -35.40
N GLY A 2 9.23 -89.12 -35.12
CA GLY A 2 9.08 -87.78 -35.65
C GLY A 2 7.59 -87.43 -35.56
N ARG A 3 7.21 -86.70 -34.49
CA ARG A 3 6.09 -85.75 -34.34
C ARG A 3 4.67 -86.18 -34.77
N LEU A 4 3.66 -85.94 -33.91
CA LEU A 4 2.73 -84.81 -34.06
C LEU A 4 1.62 -84.80 -32.98
N ARG A 5 1.52 -83.63 -32.32
CA ARG A 5 0.32 -82.86 -31.92
C ARG A 5 -0.91 -83.60 -31.38
N GLN A 6 -1.27 -83.29 -30.14
CA GLN A 6 -2.68 -83.14 -29.75
C GLN A 6 -2.93 -81.83 -29.01
N ARG A 7 -4.14 -81.34 -29.27
CA ARG A 7 -4.73 -80.03 -29.03
C ARG A 7 -5.76 -80.19 -27.90
N ALA A 8 -5.73 -79.23 -26.99
CA ALA A 8 -6.79 -78.72 -26.10
C ALA A 8 -8.08 -79.53 -25.88
N GLY A 9 -8.48 -79.63 -24.60
CA GLY A 9 -9.86 -79.35 -24.20
C GLY A 9 -10.40 -80.15 -23.00
N ALA A 10 -10.95 -79.39 -22.03
CA ALA A 10 -11.98 -79.78 -21.05
C ALA A 10 -11.55 -80.67 -19.86
N ARG A 11 -12.04 -80.53 -18.62
CA ARG A 11 -12.83 -79.53 -17.87
C ARG A 11 -12.98 -80.10 -16.43
N MET A 12 -13.19 -79.23 -15.44
CA MET A 12 -13.93 -79.39 -14.17
C MET A 12 -13.25 -79.93 -12.89
N ASN A 13 -13.30 -79.03 -11.88
CA ASN A 13 -13.77 -79.15 -10.50
C ASN A 13 -13.01 -79.96 -9.42
N GLY A 14 -12.76 -79.24 -8.30
CA GLY A 14 -12.41 -79.73 -6.97
C GLY A 14 -11.61 -78.67 -6.21
N VAL A 15 -12.26 -77.63 -5.66
CA VAL A 15 -12.46 -77.43 -4.20
C VAL A 15 -11.21 -77.73 -3.36
N GLN A 16 -10.56 -76.64 -2.96
CA GLN A 16 -9.83 -76.32 -1.71
C GLN A 16 -9.30 -77.49 -0.85
N ASP A 17 -7.99 -77.56 -0.65
CA ASP A 17 -7.33 -77.06 0.58
C ASP A 17 -5.81 -77.25 0.48
N GLY A 18 -5.03 -76.30 1.04
CA GLY A 18 -3.58 -76.43 1.11
C GLY A 18 -2.83 -75.11 1.10
N MET A 19 -2.75 -74.47 2.27
CA MET A 19 -1.70 -73.50 2.57
C MET A 19 -0.34 -74.21 2.50
N GLU A 20 0.44 -73.97 1.45
CA GLU A 20 1.87 -74.19 1.45
C GLU A 20 2.60 -72.99 0.86
N GLN A 21 3.65 -72.61 1.58
CA GLN A 21 4.53 -71.49 1.35
C GLN A 21 5.19 -71.57 -0.04
N LEU A 22 5.18 -70.46 -0.77
CA LEU A 22 6.12 -70.22 -1.85
C LEU A 22 6.68 -68.80 -1.74
N ASP A 23 7.94 -68.79 -1.35
CA ASP A 23 8.91 -67.73 -1.56
C ASP A 23 9.15 -67.53 -3.08
N GLU A 24 9.65 -66.34 -3.42
CA GLU A 24 10.23 -65.90 -4.71
C GLU A 24 9.44 -64.89 -5.59
N ARG A 25 9.94 -63.64 -5.49
CA ARG A 25 10.13 -62.60 -6.53
C ARG A 25 8.93 -61.75 -6.97
N GLU A 26 8.90 -60.51 -6.47
CA GLU A 26 8.75 -59.33 -7.33
C GLU A 26 9.64 -58.18 -6.81
N ASP A 27 10.75 -57.99 -7.50
CA ASP A 27 11.53 -56.75 -7.49
C ASP A 27 10.67 -55.64 -8.10
N GLY A 28 10.12 -54.81 -7.23
CA GLY A 28 9.29 -53.67 -7.62
C GLY A 28 9.47 -52.56 -6.61
N ALA A 29 10.70 -52.06 -6.46
CA ALA A 29 10.97 -50.80 -5.79
C ALA A 29 10.27 -49.67 -6.56
N GLY A 30 8.98 -49.48 -6.29
CA GLY A 30 8.24 -48.27 -6.60
C GLY A 30 8.80 -47.16 -5.74
N GLY A 31 9.97 -46.65 -6.12
CA GLY A 31 10.49 -45.40 -5.62
C GLY A 31 9.44 -44.34 -5.89
N MET A 32 8.76 -43.93 -4.83
CA MET A 32 8.00 -42.70 -4.79
C MET A 32 9.03 -41.60 -5.08
N THR A 33 9.19 -41.23 -6.35
CA THR A 33 9.94 -40.05 -6.73
C THR A 33 9.11 -38.88 -6.24
N GLU A 34 9.31 -38.52 -4.98
CA GLU A 34 9.03 -37.18 -4.49
C GLU A 34 9.79 -36.25 -5.43
N VAL A 35 9.05 -35.64 -6.34
CA VAL A 35 9.56 -34.55 -7.17
C VAL A 35 9.78 -33.42 -6.19
N VAL A 36 10.95 -33.40 -5.56
CA VAL A 36 11.41 -32.25 -4.78
C VAL A 36 11.52 -31.13 -5.79
N SER A 37 10.51 -30.25 -5.81
CA SER A 37 10.53 -29.07 -6.63
C SER A 37 11.72 -28.22 -6.19
N ASP A 38 12.73 -28.09 -7.03
CA ASP A 38 13.92 -27.25 -6.84
C ASP A 38 13.58 -25.74 -6.94
N ALA A 39 12.31 -25.39 -6.74
CA ALA A 39 11.87 -24.01 -6.66
C ALA A 39 12.41 -23.43 -5.35
N PRO A 40 13.09 -22.28 -5.38
CA PRO A 40 13.59 -21.65 -4.17
C PRO A 40 12.41 -21.43 -3.22
N VAL A 41 12.46 -22.10 -2.07
CA VAL A 41 11.47 -21.91 -1.00
C VAL A 41 11.48 -20.43 -0.66
N ASN A 42 10.32 -19.78 -0.80
CA ASN A 42 10.19 -18.36 -0.51
C ASN A 42 10.71 -18.10 0.92
N PRO A 43 11.81 -17.35 1.09
CA PRO A 43 12.44 -17.16 2.40
C PRO A 43 11.53 -16.40 3.37
N TRP A 44 10.47 -15.77 2.87
CA TRP A 44 9.56 -14.91 3.64
C TRP A 44 8.24 -15.62 3.96
N GLY A 45 8.08 -16.89 3.55
CA GLY A 45 6.88 -17.67 3.83
C GLY A 45 5.60 -17.12 3.21
N LEU A 46 5.71 -16.25 2.20
CA LEU A 46 4.56 -15.71 1.48
C LEU A 46 4.12 -16.71 0.40
N ASP A 47 2.81 -16.83 0.23
CA ASP A 47 2.23 -17.56 -0.89
C ASP A 47 2.32 -16.68 -2.14
N LEU A 48 3.29 -16.96 -3.01
CA LEU A 48 3.49 -16.21 -4.26
C LEU A 48 2.42 -16.55 -5.31
N ASP A 49 1.67 -17.64 -5.11
CA ASP A 49 0.57 -18.02 -5.99
C ASP A 49 -0.75 -17.33 -5.61
N ASP A 50 -0.80 -16.68 -4.43
CA ASP A 50 -1.98 -15.93 -4.00
C ASP A 50 -2.26 -14.75 -4.95
N PRO A 51 -3.41 -14.74 -5.66
CA PRO A 51 -3.79 -13.64 -6.53
C PRO A 51 -3.90 -12.29 -5.83
N PHE A 52 -4.02 -12.22 -4.51
CA PHE A 52 -4.23 -10.99 -3.75
C PHE A 52 -2.96 -10.46 -3.07
N ILE A 53 -1.82 -11.16 -3.15
CA ILE A 53 -0.57 -10.74 -2.50
C ILE A 53 -0.11 -9.34 -2.94
N ALA A 54 -0.30 -9.01 -4.21
CA ALA A 54 0.03 -7.70 -4.77
C ALA A 54 -0.80 -6.57 -4.15
N LEU A 55 -2.04 -6.84 -3.76
CA LEU A 55 -2.92 -5.87 -3.09
C LEU A 55 -2.36 -5.50 -1.72
N ARG A 56 -1.88 -6.50 -0.95
CA ARG A 56 -1.23 -6.26 0.33
C ARG A 56 0.11 -5.53 0.18
N LEU A 57 0.98 -6.05 -0.69
CA LEU A 57 2.32 -5.51 -0.92
C LEU A 57 2.29 -4.02 -1.28
N THR A 58 1.42 -3.64 -2.22
CA THR A 58 1.37 -2.25 -2.71
C THR A 58 0.83 -1.27 -1.66
N ALA A 59 -0.16 -1.68 -0.86
CA ALA A 59 -0.63 -0.88 0.27
C ALA A 59 0.45 -0.67 1.33
N GLU A 60 1.16 -1.74 1.71
CA GLU A 60 2.25 -1.66 2.68
C GLU A 60 3.37 -0.75 2.18
N ARG A 61 3.77 -0.90 0.91
CA ARG A 61 4.79 -0.04 0.28
C ARG A 61 4.41 1.42 0.26
N LEU A 62 3.21 1.76 -0.19
CA LEU A 62 2.75 3.14 -0.20
C LEU A 62 2.67 3.73 1.22
N SER A 63 2.18 2.94 2.18
CA SER A 63 2.08 3.36 3.58
C SER A 63 3.45 3.71 4.18
N LEU A 64 4.49 2.92 3.88
CA LEU A 64 5.85 3.18 4.34
C LEU A 64 6.44 4.45 3.71
N VAL A 65 6.37 4.59 2.39
CA VAL A 65 6.93 5.76 1.68
C VAL A 65 6.22 7.04 2.13
N ARG A 66 4.89 6.99 2.27
CA ARG A 66 4.10 8.09 2.81
C ARG A 66 4.56 8.47 4.21
N TYR A 67 4.77 7.49 5.10
CA TYR A 67 5.24 7.76 6.45
C TYR A 67 6.61 8.46 6.45
N VAL A 68 7.56 7.97 5.66
CA VAL A 68 8.87 8.62 5.50
C VAL A 68 8.71 10.05 5.01
N PHE A 69 7.85 10.28 4.01
CA PHE A 69 7.61 11.63 3.49
C PHE A 69 7.05 12.60 4.53
N VAL A 70 6.10 12.15 5.37
CA VAL A 70 5.54 12.97 6.46
C VAL A 70 6.65 13.48 7.39
N VAL A 71 7.59 12.60 7.76
CA VAL A 71 8.72 12.98 8.63
C VAL A 71 9.61 14.03 7.97
N GLN A 72 9.82 13.95 6.65
CA GLN A 72 10.69 14.90 5.95
C GLN A 72 10.11 16.32 5.85
N ILE A 73 8.79 16.48 5.96
CA ILE A 73 8.13 17.79 5.87
C ILE A 73 7.65 18.32 7.24
N GLU A 74 7.96 17.62 8.34
CA GLU A 74 7.45 17.92 9.69
C GLU A 74 8.04 19.21 10.29
N ASP A 75 9.26 19.59 9.90
CA ASP A 75 9.98 20.74 10.46
C ASP A 75 9.50 22.11 9.92
N GLY A 76 8.40 22.17 9.15
CA GLY A 76 7.86 23.40 8.58
C GLY A 76 6.39 23.31 8.18
N ILE A 77 5.85 24.43 7.68
CA ILE A 77 4.51 24.42 7.06
C ILE A 77 4.64 23.79 5.67
N ALA A 78 4.08 22.60 5.50
CA ALA A 78 4.08 21.90 4.22
C ALA A 78 3.46 22.79 3.12
N THR A 79 4.06 22.81 1.93
CA THR A 79 3.49 23.52 0.78
C THR A 79 2.19 22.86 0.31
N ALA A 80 1.36 23.60 -0.43
CA ALA A 80 0.14 23.04 -1.03
C ALA A 80 0.42 21.78 -1.89
N GLY A 81 1.56 21.74 -2.60
CA GLY A 81 1.97 20.57 -3.39
C GLY A 81 2.33 19.36 -2.53
N GLN A 82 3.08 19.58 -1.46
CA GLN A 82 3.42 18.53 -0.49
C GLN A 82 2.16 17.98 0.19
N ARG A 83 1.27 18.87 0.64
CA ARG A 83 -0.03 18.50 1.22
C ARG A 83 -0.88 17.71 0.23
N ALA A 84 -0.99 18.16 -1.02
CA ALA A 84 -1.75 17.45 -2.05
C ALA A 84 -1.19 16.04 -2.33
N SER A 85 0.12 15.85 -2.30
CA SER A 85 0.74 14.53 -2.51
C SER A 85 0.39 13.56 -1.37
N LEU A 86 0.36 14.03 -0.13
CA LEU A 86 -0.06 13.24 1.04
C LEU A 86 -1.55 12.91 1.00
N GLU A 87 -2.40 13.90 0.72
CA GLU A 87 -3.84 13.70 0.63
C GLU A 87 -4.18 12.73 -0.52
N TYR A 88 -3.42 12.76 -1.62
CA TYR A 88 -3.60 11.78 -2.69
C TYR A 88 -3.23 10.36 -2.26
N ALA A 89 -2.11 10.18 -1.55
CA ALA A 89 -1.75 8.89 -0.98
C ALA A 89 -2.81 8.38 0.01
N ASP A 90 -3.35 9.27 0.84
CA ASP A 90 -4.44 8.96 1.77
C ASP A 90 -5.72 8.57 1.06
N ALA A 91 -6.11 9.30 0.02
CA ALA A 91 -7.30 8.99 -0.78
C ALA A 91 -7.17 7.63 -1.48
N VAL A 92 -5.95 7.20 -1.82
CA VAL A 92 -5.70 5.88 -2.40
C VAL A 92 -5.67 4.78 -1.34
N LEU A 93 -5.25 5.07 -0.10
CA LEU A 93 -5.21 4.10 0.99
C LEU A 93 -6.53 4.01 1.78
N ILE A 94 -7.38 5.03 1.73
CA ILE A 94 -8.62 5.04 2.49
C ILE A 94 -9.56 3.91 2.04
N GLY A 95 -10.07 3.18 3.03
CA GLY A 95 -10.93 2.03 2.79
C GLY A 95 -10.24 0.93 1.98
N TRP A 96 -8.91 0.79 2.08
CA TRP A 96 -8.19 -0.29 1.42
C TRP A 96 -8.82 -1.64 1.80
N PRO A 97 -9.13 -2.49 0.81
CA PRO A 97 -9.80 -3.76 1.08
C PRO A 97 -8.87 -4.74 1.81
N ASP A 98 -9.48 -5.56 2.66
CA ASP A 98 -8.86 -6.79 3.14
C ASP A 98 -8.71 -7.77 1.94
N GLU A 99 -7.63 -8.57 1.91
CA GLU A 99 -7.40 -9.61 0.90
C GLU A 99 -8.52 -10.67 0.85
N HIS A 100 -9.28 -10.80 1.93
CA HIS A 100 -10.46 -11.67 2.03
C HIS A 100 -11.80 -10.93 1.86
N ALA A 101 -11.79 -9.65 1.47
CA ALA A 101 -13.01 -8.88 1.30
C ALA A 101 -13.89 -9.44 0.18
N LYS A 102 -15.21 -9.50 0.44
CA LYS A 102 -16.18 -9.92 -0.57
C LYS A 102 -16.27 -8.86 -1.67
N GLY A 103 -16.28 -9.29 -2.92
CA GLY A 103 -16.47 -8.41 -4.07
C GLY A 103 -15.18 -7.86 -4.68
N LEU A 104 -14.01 -8.38 -4.26
CA LEU A 104 -12.78 -8.19 -5.01
C LEU A 104 -12.81 -9.01 -6.30
N ASN A 105 -12.31 -8.42 -7.37
CA ASN A 105 -12.07 -9.12 -8.62
C ASN A 105 -10.78 -9.92 -8.54
N VAL A 106 -10.82 -11.18 -8.99
CA VAL A 106 -9.61 -11.99 -9.19
C VAL A 106 -8.94 -11.53 -10.49
N PRO A 107 -7.65 -11.14 -10.47
CA PRO A 107 -6.95 -10.70 -11.67
C PRO A 107 -6.85 -11.79 -12.74
N THR A 108 -7.10 -11.42 -14.00
CA THR A 108 -6.79 -12.26 -15.17
C THR A 108 -5.28 -12.29 -15.44
N ASP A 109 -4.82 -13.14 -16.36
CA ASP A 109 -3.39 -13.18 -16.74
C ASP A 109 -2.90 -11.86 -17.37
N GLU A 110 -3.79 -11.11 -18.03
CA GLU A 110 -3.48 -9.78 -18.55
C GLU A 110 -3.38 -8.74 -17.43
N ASP A 111 -4.29 -8.82 -16.46
CA ASP A 111 -4.24 -7.99 -15.26
C ASP A 111 -2.97 -8.26 -14.46
N ARG A 112 -2.56 -9.53 -14.31
CA ARG A 112 -1.31 -9.91 -13.63
C ARG A 112 -0.09 -9.28 -14.27
N ARG A 113 0.03 -9.33 -15.61
CA ARG A 113 1.11 -8.63 -16.33
C ARG A 113 1.11 -7.13 -16.07
N THR A 114 -0.08 -6.53 -15.99
CA THR A 114 -0.23 -5.11 -15.68
C THR A 114 0.18 -4.80 -14.25
N ILE A 115 -0.24 -5.62 -13.29
CA ILE A 115 0.12 -5.52 -11.87
C ILE A 115 1.64 -5.61 -11.70
N ASP A 116 2.27 -6.61 -12.32
CA ASP A 116 3.71 -6.83 -12.25
C ASP A 116 4.48 -5.60 -12.76
N GLU A 117 4.05 -5.03 -13.89
CA GLU A 117 4.63 -3.80 -14.44
C GLU A 117 4.44 -2.60 -13.49
N GLN A 118 3.24 -2.45 -12.89
CA GLN A 118 3.00 -1.37 -11.93
C GLN A 118 3.86 -1.53 -10.68
N ILE A 119 4.02 -2.74 -10.15
CA ILE A 119 4.85 -3.01 -8.96
C ILE A 119 6.32 -2.75 -9.29
N ARG A 120 6.80 -3.19 -10.44
CA ARG A 120 8.17 -2.92 -10.87
C ARG A 120 8.43 -1.41 -10.96
N LEU A 121 7.57 -0.67 -11.64
CA LEU A 121 7.70 0.79 -11.74
C LEU A 121 7.60 1.46 -10.36
N MET A 122 6.73 0.96 -9.47
CA MET A 122 6.61 1.44 -8.10
C MET A 122 7.94 1.29 -7.36
N GLU A 123 8.56 0.11 -7.38
CA GLU A 123 9.84 -0.13 -6.71
C GLU A 123 10.98 0.70 -7.33
N GLU A 124 11.01 0.88 -8.67
CA GLU A 124 11.97 1.80 -9.32
C GLU A 124 11.80 3.26 -8.83
N TYR A 125 10.57 3.69 -8.53
CA TYR A 125 10.33 5.00 -7.92
C TYR A 125 10.67 5.01 -6.42
N VAL A 126 10.47 3.93 -5.68
CA VAL A 126 10.90 3.81 -4.28
C VAL A 126 12.42 3.96 -4.16
N ASP A 127 13.19 3.35 -5.06
CA ASP A 127 14.65 3.51 -5.08
C ASP A 127 15.09 4.97 -5.34
N LYS A 128 14.40 5.67 -6.24
CA LYS A 128 14.61 7.10 -6.49
C LYS A 128 14.24 7.93 -5.27
N PHE A 129 13.08 7.64 -4.67
CA PHE A 129 12.59 8.30 -3.47
C PHE A 129 13.60 8.19 -2.32
N ARG A 130 14.20 7.00 -2.13
CA ARG A 130 15.25 6.77 -1.13
C ARG A 130 16.52 7.58 -1.41
N THR A 131 16.90 7.73 -2.68
CA THR A 131 18.05 8.56 -3.06
C THR A 131 17.77 10.02 -2.74
N MET A 132 16.58 10.51 -3.10
CA MET A 132 16.14 11.88 -2.81
C MET A 132 16.03 12.16 -1.30
N GLU A 133 15.59 11.19 -0.50
CA GLU A 133 15.60 11.27 0.97
C GLU A 133 17.02 11.53 1.50
N GLN A 134 18.01 10.79 0.99
CA GLN A 134 19.41 10.95 1.41
C GLN A 134 19.99 12.31 1.00
N ASP A 135 19.56 12.83 -0.15
CA ASP A 135 19.99 14.11 -0.68
C ASP A 135 19.21 15.31 -0.09
N GLY A 136 18.12 15.05 0.65
CA GLY A 136 17.22 16.09 1.18
C GLY A 136 16.37 16.78 0.11
N ASP A 137 16.14 16.14 -1.04
CA ASP A 137 15.37 16.67 -2.17
C ASP A 137 13.87 16.48 -1.97
N ILE A 138 13.26 17.34 -1.15
CA ILE A 138 11.84 17.25 -0.79
C ILE A 138 10.92 17.45 -2.01
N ASP A 139 11.28 18.33 -2.94
CA ASP A 139 10.48 18.56 -4.15
C ASP A 139 10.49 17.31 -5.04
N GLY A 140 11.65 16.69 -5.23
CA GLY A 140 11.78 15.41 -5.92
C GLY A 140 11.01 14.28 -5.23
N MET A 141 11.05 14.22 -3.89
CA MET A 141 10.26 13.26 -3.10
C MET A 141 8.76 13.47 -3.29
N THR A 142 8.29 14.72 -3.35
CA THR A 142 6.88 15.07 -3.58
C THR A 142 6.39 14.50 -4.91
N ASP A 143 7.11 14.80 -6.00
CA ASP A 143 6.77 14.30 -7.34
C ASP A 143 6.85 12.77 -7.42
N THR A 144 7.79 12.17 -6.71
CA THR A 144 7.98 10.72 -6.71
C THR A 144 6.91 10.00 -5.89
N LEU A 145 6.46 10.55 -4.76
CA LEU A 145 5.34 10.02 -3.99
C LEU A 145 4.05 9.98 -4.83
N ILE A 146 3.81 11.01 -5.64
CA ILE A 146 2.66 11.02 -6.57
C ILE A 146 2.76 9.85 -7.55
N ARG A 147 3.93 9.62 -8.15
CA ARG A 147 4.14 8.52 -9.12
C ARG A 147 3.97 7.14 -8.50
N ILE A 148 4.46 6.94 -7.27
CA ILE A 148 4.27 5.71 -6.49
C ILE A 148 2.77 5.50 -6.22
N THR A 149 2.10 6.56 -5.76
CA THR A 149 0.65 6.54 -5.47
C THR A 149 -0.17 6.18 -6.71
N GLU A 150 0.17 6.71 -7.88
CA GLU A 150 -0.48 6.34 -9.15
C GLU A 150 -0.34 4.86 -9.50
N ARG A 151 0.85 4.26 -9.25
CA ARG A 151 1.06 2.82 -9.49
C ARG A 151 0.15 1.99 -8.58
N VAL A 152 0.08 2.37 -7.31
CA VAL A 152 -0.75 1.70 -6.29
C VAL A 152 -2.23 1.87 -6.61
N ALA A 153 -2.66 3.06 -7.03
CA ALA A 153 -4.02 3.32 -7.48
C ALA A 153 -4.39 2.47 -8.69
N ARG A 154 -3.46 2.31 -9.65
CA ARG A 154 -3.67 1.44 -10.81
C ARG A 154 -3.83 -0.02 -10.40
N VAL A 155 -3.01 -0.53 -9.48
CA VAL A 155 -3.16 -1.88 -8.93
C VAL A 155 -4.52 -2.03 -8.24
N ARG A 156 -4.90 -1.10 -7.35
CA ARG A 156 -6.21 -1.11 -6.67
C ARG A 156 -7.38 -1.14 -7.65
N SER A 157 -7.29 -0.39 -8.76
CA SER A 157 -8.35 -0.32 -9.77
C SER A 157 -8.65 -1.66 -10.47
N ILE A 158 -7.69 -2.59 -10.48
CA ILE A 158 -7.87 -3.93 -11.04
C ILE A 158 -8.72 -4.79 -10.09
N TYR A 159 -8.42 -4.74 -8.79
CA TYR A 159 -9.16 -5.49 -7.78
C TYR A 159 -10.54 -4.88 -7.46
N GLN A 160 -10.66 -3.56 -7.55
CA GLN A 160 -11.87 -2.80 -7.22
C GLN A 160 -12.25 -1.78 -8.32
N PRO A 161 -12.61 -2.21 -9.54
CA PRO A 161 -12.87 -1.28 -10.65
C PRO A 161 -14.11 -0.39 -10.46
N LYS A 162 -15.00 -0.76 -9.53
CA LYS A 162 -16.17 0.05 -9.18
C LYS A 162 -15.88 1.09 -8.10
N PHE A 163 -14.73 1.01 -7.43
CA PHE A 163 -14.29 2.00 -6.46
C PHE A 163 -13.61 3.13 -7.23
N LEU A 164 -14.24 4.30 -7.26
CA LEU A 164 -13.70 5.46 -7.97
C LEU A 164 -12.58 6.08 -7.13
N LEU A 165 -11.37 6.04 -7.67
CA LEU A 165 -10.21 6.72 -7.09
C LEU A 165 -10.07 8.09 -7.72
N PRO A 166 -9.82 9.14 -6.92
CA PRO A 166 -9.49 10.45 -7.48
C PRO A 166 -8.14 10.40 -8.20
N THR A 167 -7.94 11.34 -9.10
CA THR A 167 -6.64 11.65 -9.69
C THR A 167 -5.89 12.67 -8.83
N PHE A 168 -4.56 12.71 -8.97
CA PHE A 168 -3.77 13.75 -8.30
C PHE A 168 -4.22 15.17 -8.69
N ALA A 169 -4.60 15.39 -9.95
CA ALA A 169 -5.06 16.70 -10.41
C ALA A 169 -6.35 17.16 -9.70
N GLU A 170 -7.27 16.23 -9.43
CA GLU A 170 -8.50 16.52 -8.69
C GLU A 170 -8.20 16.88 -7.23
N ILE A 171 -7.35 16.10 -6.56
CA ILE A 171 -6.91 16.39 -5.19
C ILE A 171 -6.17 17.72 -5.11
N ARG A 172 -5.16 17.92 -5.98
CA ARG A 172 -4.35 19.15 -5.99
C ARG A 172 -5.20 20.40 -6.13
N ARG A 173 -6.25 20.36 -6.96
CA ARG A 173 -7.15 21.50 -7.11
C ARG A 173 -7.86 21.84 -5.81
N VAL A 174 -8.46 20.84 -5.15
CA VAL A 174 -9.16 21.03 -3.88
C VAL A 174 -8.21 21.55 -2.80
N VAL A 175 -7.02 20.94 -2.69
CA VAL A 175 -6.01 21.36 -1.71
C VAL A 175 -5.51 22.78 -1.97
N GLN A 176 -5.31 23.16 -3.23
CA GLN A 176 -4.90 24.52 -3.58
C GLN A 176 -6.00 25.53 -3.23
N ASP A 177 -7.26 25.22 -3.54
CA ASP A 177 -8.39 26.10 -3.20
C ASP A 177 -8.50 26.31 -1.67
N GLU A 178 -8.35 25.24 -0.88
CA GLU A 178 -8.32 25.33 0.59
C GLU A 178 -7.11 26.13 1.10
N TRP A 179 -5.94 25.89 0.52
CA TRP A 179 -4.71 26.58 0.89
C TRP A 179 -4.80 28.08 0.62
N ASP A 180 -5.31 28.48 -0.54
CA ASP A 180 -5.48 29.88 -0.90
C ASP A 180 -6.48 30.58 0.01
N GLU A 181 -7.56 29.89 0.42
CA GLU A 181 -8.51 30.41 1.40
C GLU A 181 -7.85 30.61 2.77
N ASP A 182 -7.08 29.64 3.23
CA ASP A 182 -6.43 29.69 4.55
C ASP A 182 -5.31 30.75 4.60
N MET A 183 -4.51 30.87 3.54
CA MET A 183 -3.50 31.93 3.44
C MET A 183 -4.13 33.32 3.31
N GLY A 184 -5.26 33.43 2.61
CA GLY A 184 -6.01 34.68 2.50
C GLY A 184 -6.54 35.21 3.85
N LYS A 185 -6.87 34.31 4.79
CA LYS A 185 -7.26 34.67 6.17
C LYS A 185 -6.07 35.24 6.95
N ILE A 186 -4.89 34.63 6.83
CA ILE A 186 -3.69 35.04 7.56
C ILE A 186 -3.16 36.40 7.07
N ASP A 187 -3.18 36.63 5.75
CA ASP A 187 -2.79 37.91 5.19
C ASP A 187 -3.73 39.02 5.68
N SER A 188 -5.05 38.79 5.73
CA SER A 188 -6.02 39.79 6.19
C SER A 188 -5.87 40.24 7.64
N ASP A 189 -5.40 39.36 8.54
CA ASP A 189 -5.09 39.70 9.94
C ASP A 189 -3.67 40.27 10.13
N THR A 190 -2.79 40.12 9.12
CA THR A 190 -1.40 40.58 9.17
C THR A 190 -1.14 41.83 8.31
N VAL A 191 -2.09 42.30 7.50
CA VAL A 191 -1.92 43.56 6.76
C VAL A 191 -1.93 44.72 7.75
N MET A 192 -0.73 45.24 7.99
CA MET A 192 -0.43 46.60 8.42
C MET A 192 -1.55 47.55 7.99
N ASN A 193 -2.10 48.31 8.93
CA ASN A 193 -2.85 49.51 8.56
C ASN A 193 -1.94 50.45 7.76
N ASP A 194 -2.49 51.37 6.96
CA ASP A 194 -1.76 52.35 6.11
C ASP A 194 -0.66 53.16 6.83
N ASN A 195 -0.56 53.06 8.16
CA ASN A 195 0.44 53.69 9.00
C ASN A 195 1.61 52.76 9.40
N GLY A 196 1.67 51.52 8.90
CA GLY A 196 2.78 50.58 9.17
C GLY A 196 2.79 49.95 10.56
N GLU A 197 1.67 49.97 11.30
CA GLU A 197 1.56 49.30 12.60
C GLU A 197 0.87 47.94 12.48
N SER A 198 1.52 46.92 13.04
CA SER A 198 0.99 45.56 13.20
C SER A 198 -0.27 45.55 14.07
N GLY A 199 -1.34 44.89 13.65
CA GLY A 199 -2.58 44.73 14.42
C GLY A 199 -2.35 44.09 15.80
N LEU A 200 -1.40 43.14 15.89
CA LEU A 200 -0.96 42.54 17.15
C LEU A 200 -0.42 43.57 18.16
N ALA A 201 0.22 44.65 17.70
CA ALA A 201 0.73 45.68 18.60
C ALA A 201 -0.43 46.44 19.28
N LYS A 202 -1.51 46.70 18.55
CA LYS A 202 -2.70 47.38 19.08
C LYS A 202 -3.46 46.53 20.07
N ASP A 203 -3.60 45.23 19.82
CA ASP A 203 -4.31 44.34 20.74
C ASP A 203 -3.53 44.11 22.03
N VAL A 204 -2.19 44.01 21.96
CA VAL A 204 -1.33 43.93 23.15
C VAL A 204 -1.35 45.24 23.94
N GLN A 205 -1.33 46.40 23.27
CA GLN A 205 -1.42 47.69 23.95
C GLN A 205 -2.80 47.94 24.56
N LYS A 206 -3.87 47.52 23.89
CA LYS A 206 -5.24 47.61 24.42
C LYS A 206 -5.43 46.69 25.62
N ALA A 207 -4.96 45.45 25.55
CA ALA A 207 -4.98 44.53 26.69
C ALA A 207 -4.15 45.04 27.87
N ALA A 208 -3.00 45.67 27.62
CA ALA A 208 -2.19 46.31 28.66
C ALA A 208 -2.89 47.54 29.29
N PHE A 209 -3.60 48.33 28.47
CA PHE A 209 -4.36 49.50 28.93
C PHE A 209 -5.58 49.08 29.76
N ASP A 210 -6.32 48.08 29.30
CA ASP A 210 -7.49 47.52 29.99
C ASP A 210 -7.08 46.86 31.33
N ALA A 211 -5.91 46.22 31.38
CA ALA A 211 -5.34 45.66 32.62
C ALA A 211 -4.91 46.75 33.62
N ASP A 212 -4.36 47.86 33.15
CA ASP A 212 -3.97 49.00 33.99
C ASP A 212 -5.20 49.78 34.52
N GLU A 213 -6.27 49.86 33.72
CA GLU A 213 -7.54 50.47 34.13
C GLU A 213 -8.27 49.61 35.19
N ALA A 214 -8.23 48.28 35.05
CA ALA A 214 -8.75 47.35 36.04
C ALA A 214 -7.99 47.41 37.38
N GLY A 215 -6.67 47.65 37.35
CA GLY A 215 -5.83 47.80 38.55
C GLY A 215 -6.08 49.10 39.33
N ARG A 216 -6.47 50.19 38.66
CA ARG A 216 -6.80 51.48 39.32
C ARG A 216 -8.21 51.54 39.92
N GLY A 217 -9.08 50.58 39.58
CA GLY A 217 -10.44 50.49 40.11
C GLY A 217 -10.52 49.86 41.51
N THR A 218 -9.54 49.05 41.90
CA THR A 218 -9.56 48.31 43.17
C THR A 218 -9.00 49.06 44.38
N ASP A 219 -8.40 50.24 44.17
CA ASP A 219 -7.71 51.03 45.22
C ASP A 219 -8.57 52.19 45.78
N ARG A 220 -9.86 52.25 45.43
CA ARG A 220 -10.78 53.34 45.85
C ARG A 220 -11.98 52.88 46.69
N THR A 221 -11.92 51.68 47.26
CA THR A 221 -12.91 51.20 48.24
C THR A 221 -12.20 50.63 49.47
N SER A 222 -11.51 51.48 50.21
CA SER A 222 -11.08 51.22 51.59
C SER A 222 -10.84 52.56 52.27
N GLU A 223 -11.92 53.23 52.67
CA GLU A 223 -11.97 54.24 53.74
C GLU A 223 -13.41 54.38 54.24
#